data_AF-A0A4Q1ADN8-F1
#
_entry.id   AF-A0A4Q1ADN8-F1
#
_cell.length_a   1.000
_cell.length_b   1.000
_cell.length_c   1.000
_cell.angle_alpha   90.00
_cell.angle_beta   90.00
_cell.angle_gamma   90.00
#
_symmetry.space_group_name_H-M   'P 1'
#
loop_
_entity.id
_entity.type
_entity.pdbx_description
1 polymer ?
#
loop_
_entity_poly.entity_id
_entity_poly.type
_entity_poly.pdbx_seq_one_letter_code
_entity_poly.pdbx_strand_id
1 'polypeptide(L)'
;MKHYHVTLTQGRSDSIECQADSKSSILNFFNNVSTAVVSSVKQVVYSKTKKINFTKSIEPSKEKAYNRVEVFCRSKSYAKIFTLYHVPISVTKEVLVSNFKKLLIVDEEIIDVFNVVFFDDIEGVARDSNNSYQLLYKINSKTHHIELEANDSQTVIDFFTNVLQRDLEEVRHHQHKDTRTKIDDGDYIKYKSCFIKNKQSEIGTIKVPKVKKSINDIEFDKLVLNTFYIGSQKVNSLSVTTKF
;
A
#
# COMPACT_ATOMS: atom_id res chain seq x y z
N MET A 1 -8.39 10.68 10.96
CA MET A 1 -8.55 10.51 9.50
C MET A 1 -7.28 9.89 8.94
N LYS A 2 -7.40 9.02 7.93
CA LYS A 2 -6.30 8.23 7.38
C LYS A 2 -6.31 8.28 5.84
N HIS A 3 -5.13 8.19 5.24
CA HIS A 3 -4.96 8.08 3.79
C HIS A 3 -4.97 6.62 3.36
N TYR A 4 -5.64 6.34 2.25
CA TYR A 4 -5.77 4.99 1.72
C TYR A 4 -5.49 4.94 0.23
N HIS A 5 -4.89 3.83 -0.18
CA HIS A 5 -4.83 3.37 -1.55
C HIS A 5 -5.77 2.17 -1.70
N VAL A 6 -6.81 2.33 -2.51
CA VAL A 6 -7.87 1.33 -2.71
C VAL A 6 -7.76 0.79 -4.13
N THR A 7 -7.81 -0.54 -4.28
CA THR A 7 -7.84 -1.18 -5.59
C THR A 7 -9.14 -1.95 -5.76
N LEU A 8 -9.87 -1.64 -6.83
CA LEU A 8 -11.09 -2.31 -7.24
C LEU A 8 -10.79 -3.21 -8.44
N THR A 9 -11.44 -4.38 -8.52
CA THR A 9 -11.27 -5.31 -9.63
C THR A 9 -12.61 -5.76 -10.21
N GLN A 10 -12.70 -5.66 -11.53
CA GLN A 10 -13.74 -6.27 -12.36
C GLN A 10 -13.22 -6.25 -13.80
N GLY A 11 -12.77 -7.38 -14.32
CA GLY A 11 -11.96 -7.50 -15.55
C GLY A 11 -10.57 -6.85 -15.44
N ARG A 12 -10.54 -5.52 -15.28
CA ARG A 12 -9.34 -4.71 -15.00
C ARG A 12 -9.29 -4.22 -13.56
N SER A 13 -8.09 -3.91 -13.09
CA SER A 13 -7.84 -3.24 -11.80
C SER A 13 -7.87 -1.72 -11.96
N ASP A 14 -8.55 -1.04 -11.04
CA ASP A 14 -8.58 0.42 -10.95
C ASP A 14 -8.13 0.84 -9.53
N SER A 15 -7.16 1.74 -9.45
CA SER A 15 -6.56 2.21 -8.20
C SER A 15 -7.01 3.64 -7.88
N ILE A 16 -7.32 3.89 -6.62
CA ILE A 16 -7.87 5.15 -6.12
C ILE A 16 -7.13 5.54 -4.85
N GLU A 17 -6.71 6.80 -4.77
CA GLU A 17 -6.26 7.39 -3.51
C GLU A 17 -7.39 8.22 -2.88
N CYS A 18 -7.67 7.98 -1.60
CA CYS A 18 -8.71 8.70 -0.88
C CYS A 18 -8.37 8.84 0.61
N GLN A 19 -9.10 9.71 1.29
CA GLN A 19 -8.97 9.92 2.72
C GLN A 19 -10.30 9.61 3.41
N ALA A 20 -10.26 8.78 4.46
CA ALA A 20 -11.45 8.29 5.15
C ALA A 20 -11.16 8.03 6.63
N ASP A 21 -12.21 7.78 7.42
CA ASP A 21 -12.06 7.46 8.85
C ASP A 21 -11.46 6.08 9.08
N SER A 22 -11.92 5.07 8.32
CA SER A 22 -11.55 3.69 8.53
C SER A 22 -11.61 2.87 7.24
N LYS A 23 -10.95 1.71 7.25
CA LYS A 23 -11.15 0.65 6.25
C LYS A 23 -12.63 0.31 6.07
N SER A 24 -13.38 0.17 7.16
CA SER A 24 -14.79 -0.22 7.11
C SER A 24 -15.64 0.82 6.39
N SER A 25 -15.36 2.11 6.59
CA SER A 25 -16.01 3.20 5.85
C SER A 25 -15.77 3.08 4.34
N ILE A 26 -14.53 2.76 3.94
CA ILE A 26 -14.16 2.54 2.53
C ILE A 26 -14.89 1.34 1.95
N LEU A 27 -14.87 0.20 2.65
CA LEU A 27 -15.54 -1.02 2.19
C LEU A 27 -17.04 -0.79 2.04
N ASN A 28 -17.68 -0.15 3.02
CA ASN A 28 -19.10 0.17 2.97
C ASN A 28 -19.43 1.08 1.78
N PHE A 29 -18.63 2.14 1.56
CA PHE A 29 -18.82 3.02 0.41
C PHE A 29 -18.74 2.25 -0.92
N PHE A 30 -17.64 1.54 -1.17
CA PHE A 30 -17.45 0.88 -2.46
C PHE A 30 -18.38 -0.31 -2.68
N ASN A 31 -18.73 -1.07 -1.64
CA ASN A 31 -19.70 -2.14 -1.74
C ASN A 31 -21.11 -1.63 -2.05
N ASN A 32 -21.44 -0.41 -1.59
CA ASN A 32 -22.71 0.23 -1.92
C ASN A 32 -22.68 0.85 -3.32
N VAL A 33 -21.56 1.45 -3.72
CA VAL A 33 -21.48 2.30 -4.91
C VAL A 33 -21.00 1.61 -6.17
N SER A 34 -20.04 0.70 -6.07
CA SER A 34 -19.38 0.07 -7.21
C SER A 34 -19.91 -1.33 -7.46
N THR A 35 -19.94 -1.75 -8.73
CA THR A 35 -20.14 -3.16 -9.13
C THR A 35 -18.86 -3.98 -8.98
N ALA A 36 -17.71 -3.34 -8.82
CA ALA A 36 -16.41 -3.98 -8.71
C ALA A 36 -16.13 -4.46 -7.29
N VAL A 37 -15.31 -5.50 -7.18
CA VAL A 37 -14.86 -6.04 -5.88
C VAL A 37 -13.73 -5.16 -5.34
N VAL A 38 -13.80 -4.79 -4.06
CA VAL A 38 -12.68 -4.15 -3.37
C VAL A 38 -11.59 -5.20 -3.11
N SER A 39 -10.63 -5.30 -4.04
CA SER A 39 -9.54 -6.26 -3.99
C SER A 39 -8.45 -5.92 -2.97
N SER A 40 -8.22 -4.64 -2.68
CA SER A 40 -7.21 -4.23 -1.70
C SER A 40 -7.54 -2.86 -1.11
N VAL A 41 -7.29 -2.71 0.19
CA VAL A 41 -7.27 -1.42 0.89
C VAL A 41 -5.95 -1.35 1.66
N LYS A 42 -5.08 -0.42 1.28
CA LYS A 42 -3.82 -0.17 1.98
C LYS A 42 -3.86 1.20 2.65
N GLN A 43 -3.62 1.27 3.96
CA GLN A 43 -3.47 2.52 4.68
C GLN A 43 -2.06 3.07 4.47
N VAL A 44 -1.92 4.32 4.04
CA VAL A 44 -0.62 5.00 4.00
C VAL A 44 -0.23 5.36 5.43
N VAL A 45 0.88 4.78 5.92
CA VAL A 45 1.37 4.95 7.30
C VAL A 45 2.62 5.84 7.37
N TYR A 46 3.30 6.02 6.24
CA TYR A 46 4.40 6.96 6.06
C TYR A 46 4.38 7.46 4.62
N SER A 47 4.60 8.76 4.39
CA SER A 47 4.70 9.32 3.04
C SER A 47 5.46 10.64 3.05
N LYS A 48 6.50 10.75 2.21
CA LYS A 48 7.25 12.00 2.00
C LYS A 48 6.38 13.08 1.37
N THR A 49 5.71 12.75 0.27
CA THR A 49 4.90 13.68 -0.50
C THR A 49 3.70 14.20 0.30
N LYS A 50 3.04 13.31 1.06
CA LYS A 50 1.86 13.65 1.87
C LYS A 50 2.25 14.15 3.28
N LYS A 51 3.54 14.18 3.62
CA LYS A 51 4.08 14.55 4.95
C LYS A 51 3.46 13.76 6.11
N ILE A 52 3.19 12.48 5.90
CA ILE A 52 2.61 11.58 6.92
C ILE A 52 3.74 10.90 7.66
N ASN A 53 3.84 11.12 8.98
CA ASN A 53 4.87 10.54 9.86
C ASN A 53 6.30 10.68 9.29
N PHE A 54 6.53 11.70 8.46
CA PHE A 54 7.80 11.95 7.81
C PHE A 54 8.62 12.93 8.65
N THR A 55 9.72 12.45 9.21
CA THR A 55 10.85 13.27 9.64
C THR A 55 11.88 13.31 8.51
N LYS A 56 12.40 14.49 8.17
CA LYS A 56 13.39 14.73 7.09
C LYS A 56 14.39 13.56 6.98
N SER A 57 14.43 12.83 5.85
CA SER A 57 15.23 11.60 5.76
C SER A 57 16.71 11.85 5.48
N ILE A 58 17.49 10.84 5.89
CA ILE A 58 18.89 10.55 5.53
C ILE A 58 19.03 10.50 4.00
N GLU A 59 20.13 11.04 3.47
CA GLU A 59 20.42 11.00 2.03
C GLU A 59 20.68 9.55 1.57
N PRO A 60 20.17 9.13 0.40
CA PRO A 60 20.40 7.79 -0.11
C PRO A 60 21.90 7.55 -0.32
N SER A 61 22.37 6.42 0.21
CA SER A 61 23.74 5.95 -0.01
C SER A 61 23.96 5.66 -1.50
N LYS A 62 25.00 6.26 -2.08
CA LYS A 62 25.46 6.00 -3.46
C LYS A 62 26.34 4.74 -3.56
N GLU A 63 26.37 3.91 -2.53
CA GLU A 63 27.24 2.73 -2.50
C GLU A 63 26.82 1.67 -3.53
N LYS A 64 27.83 0.88 -3.95
CA LYS A 64 27.61 -0.34 -4.72
C LYS A 64 26.71 -1.29 -3.91
N ALA A 65 25.84 -2.04 -4.58
CA ALA A 65 24.85 -2.90 -3.96
C ALA A 65 24.77 -4.26 -4.66
N TYR A 66 24.48 -5.31 -3.88
CA TYR A 66 24.04 -6.61 -4.37
C TYR A 66 22.66 -6.49 -5.00
N ASN A 67 22.46 -7.12 -6.16
CA ASN A 67 21.20 -7.01 -6.89
C ASN A 67 20.05 -7.71 -6.16
N ARG A 68 20.31 -8.93 -5.65
CA ARG A 68 19.34 -9.73 -4.89
C ARG A 68 20.03 -10.41 -3.71
N VAL A 69 19.34 -10.46 -2.57
CA VAL A 69 19.78 -11.23 -1.40
C VAL A 69 18.60 -12.06 -0.92
N GLU A 70 18.76 -13.38 -0.88
CA GLU A 70 17.76 -14.28 -0.31
C GLU A 70 18.15 -14.68 1.11
N VAL A 71 17.24 -14.46 2.04
CA VAL A 71 17.42 -14.79 3.45
C VAL A 71 16.46 -15.90 3.82
N PHE A 72 17.02 -17.01 4.26
CA PHE A 72 16.29 -18.23 4.59
C PHE A 72 16.07 -18.26 6.10
N CYS A 73 14.82 -18.12 6.49
CA CYS A 73 14.41 -18.01 7.88
C CYS A 73 13.50 -19.18 8.26
N ARG A 74 13.51 -19.54 9.54
CA ARG A 74 12.50 -20.43 10.12
C ARG A 74 11.97 -19.88 11.45
N SER A 75 10.70 -20.12 11.68
CA SER A 75 10.05 -20.01 12.97
C SER A 75 9.92 -21.39 13.60
N LYS A 76 9.08 -21.52 14.64
CA LYS A 76 8.81 -22.82 15.29
C LYS A 76 8.13 -23.80 14.31
N SER A 77 7.21 -23.32 13.49
CA SER A 77 6.35 -24.15 12.65
C SER A 77 6.53 -23.92 11.14
N TYR A 78 7.19 -22.83 10.73
CA TYR A 78 7.26 -22.42 9.32
C TYR A 78 8.69 -22.10 8.87
N ALA A 79 8.91 -22.21 7.56
CA ALA A 79 10.10 -21.70 6.89
C ALA A 79 9.69 -20.70 5.80
N LYS A 80 10.48 -19.63 5.62
CA LYS A 80 10.23 -18.59 4.63
C LYS A 80 11.55 -18.11 4.03
N ILE A 81 11.52 -17.87 2.72
CA ILE A 81 12.60 -17.20 1.99
C ILE A 81 12.15 -15.76 1.80
N PHE A 82 12.98 -14.82 2.25
CA PHE A 82 12.79 -13.41 2.01
C PHE A 82 13.76 -12.96 0.91
N THR A 83 13.21 -12.44 -0.18
CA THR A 83 14.01 -11.93 -1.29
C THR A 83 14.10 -10.41 -1.19
N LEU A 84 15.31 -9.91 -0.97
CA LEU A 84 15.65 -8.49 -0.95
C LEU A 84 16.31 -8.08 -2.26
N TYR A 85 16.17 -6.81 -2.64
CA TYR A 85 16.77 -6.28 -3.86
C TYR A 85 17.59 -5.03 -3.57
N HIS A 86 18.74 -4.88 -4.26
CA HIS A 86 19.59 -3.69 -4.23
C HIS A 86 20.15 -3.36 -2.83
N VAL A 87 20.57 -4.40 -2.10
CA VAL A 87 21.17 -4.32 -0.75
C VAL A 87 22.60 -3.79 -0.85
N PRO A 88 22.97 -2.67 -0.21
CA PRO A 88 24.35 -2.15 -0.21
C PRO A 88 25.38 -3.23 0.16
N ILE A 89 26.56 -3.20 -0.48
CA ILE A 89 27.63 -4.17 -0.21
C ILE A 89 28.14 -4.07 1.24
N SER A 90 27.96 -2.90 1.87
CA SER A 90 28.26 -2.66 3.29
C SER A 90 27.34 -3.45 4.24
N VAL A 91 26.19 -3.96 3.79
CA VAL A 91 25.31 -4.78 4.60
C VAL A 91 25.83 -6.22 4.66
N THR A 92 26.30 -6.61 5.85
CA THR A 92 26.86 -7.94 6.09
C THR A 92 25.79 -8.97 6.46
N LYS A 93 26.18 -10.25 6.46
CA LYS A 93 25.32 -11.36 6.93
C LYS A 93 24.86 -11.14 8.36
N GLU A 94 25.71 -10.63 9.24
CA GLU A 94 25.39 -10.37 10.65
C GLU A 94 24.32 -9.27 10.79
N VAL A 95 24.41 -8.22 9.96
CA VAL A 95 23.38 -7.17 9.89
C VAL A 95 22.05 -7.74 9.42
N LEU A 96 22.05 -8.61 8.42
CA LEU A 96 20.84 -9.28 7.96
C LEU A 96 20.26 -10.17 9.08
N VAL A 97 21.05 -11.06 9.67
CA VAL A 97 20.60 -11.97 10.74
C VAL A 97 19.97 -11.20 11.90
N SER A 98 20.63 -10.14 12.38
CA SER A 98 20.14 -9.34 13.51
C SER A 98 18.84 -8.60 13.21
N ASN A 99 18.61 -8.17 11.97
CA ASN A 99 17.37 -7.50 11.58
C ASN A 99 16.24 -8.49 11.25
N PHE A 100 16.53 -9.62 10.59
CA PHE A 100 15.53 -10.64 10.29
C PHE A 100 14.94 -11.30 11.54
N LYS A 101 15.72 -11.45 12.61
CA LYS A 101 15.20 -11.95 13.90
C LYS A 101 14.17 -11.03 14.56
N LYS A 102 13.98 -9.81 14.06
CA LYS A 102 12.93 -8.87 14.53
C LYS A 102 11.62 -9.00 13.74
N LEU A 103 11.61 -9.82 12.67
CA LEU A 103 10.44 -10.05 11.83
C LEU A 103 9.71 -11.36 12.22
N LEU A 104 8.53 -11.56 11.65
CA LEU A 104 7.70 -12.76 11.87
C LEU A 104 7.53 -13.57 10.58
N ILE A 105 7.22 -14.86 10.74
CA ILE A 105 6.71 -15.75 9.69
C ILE A 105 5.36 -16.28 10.15
N VAL A 106 4.26 -15.87 9.49
CA VAL A 106 2.89 -16.32 9.84
C VAL A 106 2.61 -16.12 11.33
N ASP A 107 2.84 -14.90 11.81
CA ASP A 107 2.67 -14.47 13.21
C ASP A 107 3.56 -15.20 14.25
N GLU A 108 4.57 -15.97 13.81
CA GLU A 108 5.58 -16.58 14.69
C GLU A 108 6.95 -15.89 14.58
N GLU A 109 7.66 -15.76 15.71
CA GLU A 109 9.01 -15.21 15.74
C GLU A 109 9.99 -16.04 14.91
N ILE A 110 10.88 -15.35 14.18
CA ILE A 110 11.99 -15.99 13.50
C ILE A 110 13.04 -16.40 14.52
N ILE A 111 13.11 -17.70 14.79
CA ILE A 111 14.08 -18.28 15.72
C ILE A 111 15.46 -18.42 15.10
N ASP A 112 15.53 -18.55 13.77
CA ASP A 112 16.78 -18.88 13.08
C ASP A 112 16.83 -18.34 11.65
N VAL A 113 18.02 -17.90 11.25
CA VAL A 113 18.37 -17.43 9.91
C VAL A 113 19.50 -18.32 9.42
N PHE A 114 19.12 -19.44 8.80
CA PHE A 114 20.04 -20.55 8.56
C PHE A 114 20.85 -20.39 7.28
N ASN A 115 20.39 -19.56 6.33
CA ASN A 115 21.19 -19.22 5.15
C ASN A 115 20.93 -17.79 4.66
N VAL A 116 21.95 -17.21 4.03
CA VAL A 116 21.89 -15.92 3.33
C VAL A 116 22.66 -16.08 2.04
N VAL A 117 21.99 -15.89 0.91
CA VAL A 117 22.58 -16.07 -0.42
C VAL A 117 22.52 -14.73 -1.15
N PHE A 118 23.68 -14.27 -1.61
CA PHE A 118 23.82 -13.05 -2.40
C PHE A 118 23.83 -13.46 -3.88
N PHE A 119 22.92 -12.88 -4.66
CA PHE A 119 22.74 -13.14 -6.08
C PHE A 119 22.92 -11.86 -6.88
N ASP A 120 23.56 -11.99 -8.04
CA ASP A 120 23.68 -10.90 -9.01
C ASP A 120 22.50 -10.81 -10.00
N ASP A 121 21.57 -11.78 -9.99
CA ASP A 121 20.44 -11.85 -10.93
C ASP A 121 19.05 -11.99 -10.28
N ILE A 122 18.04 -11.56 -11.04
CA ILE A 122 16.67 -11.19 -10.63
C ILE A 122 15.70 -12.37 -10.79
N GLU A 123 14.84 -12.61 -9.78
CA GLU A 123 13.45 -13.08 -9.95
C GLU A 123 12.72 -13.11 -8.60
N GLY A 124 11.44 -12.70 -8.59
CA GLY A 124 10.65 -12.46 -7.37
C GLY A 124 9.35 -13.24 -7.31
N VAL A 125 8.92 -13.55 -6.08
CA VAL A 125 7.64 -14.20 -5.77
C VAL A 125 6.97 -13.46 -4.61
N ALA A 126 5.69 -13.11 -4.74
CA ALA A 126 4.88 -12.47 -3.70
C ALA A 126 4.01 -13.50 -2.95
N ARG A 127 3.81 -13.33 -1.64
CA ARG A 127 2.86 -14.11 -0.81
C ARG A 127 2.19 -13.23 0.26
N ASP A 128 1.04 -13.72 0.75
CA ASP A 128 0.03 -13.02 1.55
C ASP A 128 0.15 -13.19 3.08
N SER A 129 -0.08 -12.11 3.82
CA SER A 129 -0.47 -12.12 5.26
C SER A 129 -1.13 -10.80 5.68
N ASN A 130 -1.75 -10.79 6.87
CA ASN A 130 -2.49 -9.63 7.43
C ASN A 130 -1.61 -8.52 8.02
N ASN A 131 -0.29 -8.74 8.10
CA ASN A 131 0.71 -7.79 8.62
C ASN A 131 1.68 -7.37 7.51
N SER A 132 1.20 -7.31 6.26
CA SER A 132 2.02 -6.94 5.11
C SER A 132 2.05 -5.42 4.89
N TYR A 133 3.23 -4.93 4.54
CA TYR A 133 3.53 -3.55 4.20
C TYR A 133 4.12 -3.49 2.80
N GLN A 134 3.55 -2.63 1.96
CA GLN A 134 4.12 -2.25 0.69
C GLN A 134 4.99 -1.00 0.87
N LEU A 135 6.28 -1.11 0.59
CA LEU A 135 7.21 0.02 0.61
C LEU A 135 7.45 0.46 -0.82
N LEU A 136 7.28 1.75 -1.09
CA LEU A 136 7.57 2.38 -2.37
C LEU A 136 8.83 3.22 -2.22
N TYR A 137 9.77 3.07 -3.15
CA TYR A 137 11.06 3.75 -3.10
C TYR A 137 11.61 4.01 -4.50
N LYS A 138 12.52 4.97 -4.61
CA LYS A 138 13.12 5.36 -5.90
C LYS A 138 14.48 4.74 -6.13
N ILE A 139 14.67 4.26 -7.36
CA ILE A 139 15.98 3.91 -7.94
C ILE A 139 16.07 4.64 -9.28
N ASN A 140 17.06 5.50 -9.47
CA ASN A 140 17.30 6.21 -10.74
C ASN A 140 16.01 6.87 -11.30
N SER A 141 15.27 7.56 -10.43
CA SER A 141 13.98 8.21 -10.74
C SER A 141 12.80 7.28 -11.10
N LYS A 142 12.99 5.96 -11.09
CA LYS A 142 11.91 4.97 -11.22
C LYS A 142 11.40 4.56 -9.85
N THR A 143 10.09 4.40 -9.72
CA THR A 143 9.46 3.92 -8.48
C THR A 143 9.39 2.40 -8.49
N HIS A 144 9.96 1.78 -7.48
CA HIS A 144 9.90 0.35 -7.22
C HIS A 144 9.09 0.09 -5.97
N HIS A 145 8.67 -1.16 -5.78
CA HIS A 145 8.03 -1.58 -4.55
C HIS A 145 8.53 -2.94 -4.09
N ILE A 146 8.51 -3.13 -2.78
CA ILE A 146 8.67 -4.42 -2.12
C ILE A 146 7.53 -4.62 -1.12
N GLU A 147 7.19 -5.88 -0.88
CA GLU A 147 6.21 -6.28 0.13
C GLU A 147 6.98 -6.95 1.28
N LEU A 148 6.81 -6.43 2.50
CA LEU A 148 7.45 -6.91 3.73
C LEU A 148 6.39 -7.21 4.79
N GLU A 149 6.71 -8.02 5.80
CA GLU A 149 5.81 -8.31 6.93
C GLU A 149 6.47 -7.88 8.24
N ALA A 150 5.74 -7.20 9.11
CA ALA A 150 6.24 -6.75 10.41
C ALA A 150 5.10 -6.46 11.41
N ASN A 151 5.43 -6.35 12.69
CA ASN A 151 4.45 -6.00 13.74
C ASN A 151 4.00 -4.53 13.70
N ASP A 152 4.84 -3.66 13.16
CA ASP A 152 4.57 -2.23 13.10
C ASP A 152 5.33 -1.57 11.94
N SER A 153 4.89 -0.36 11.59
CA SER A 153 5.46 0.38 10.47
C SER A 153 6.88 0.91 10.74
N GLN A 154 7.25 1.14 12.00
CA GLN A 154 8.58 1.65 12.34
C GLN A 154 9.63 0.56 12.10
N THR A 155 9.35 -0.68 12.48
CA THR A 155 10.20 -1.85 12.18
C THR A 155 10.48 -1.97 10.68
N VAL A 156 9.47 -1.72 9.84
CA VAL A 156 9.59 -1.74 8.38
C VAL A 156 10.45 -0.58 7.86
N ILE A 157 10.24 0.62 8.40
CA ILE A 157 11.01 1.82 8.03
C ILE A 157 12.48 1.68 8.47
N ASP A 158 12.73 1.16 9.66
CA ASP A 158 14.06 0.91 10.20
C ASP A 158 14.77 -0.18 9.40
N PHE A 159 14.07 -1.27 9.07
CA PHE A 159 14.59 -2.28 8.16
C PHE A 159 15.00 -1.67 6.82
N PHE A 160 14.10 -0.91 6.18
CA PHE A 160 14.38 -0.26 4.90
C PHE A 160 15.58 0.70 5.00
N THR A 161 15.62 1.51 6.05
CA THR A 161 16.67 2.51 6.26
C THR A 161 18.01 1.84 6.50
N ASN A 162 18.06 0.79 7.32
CA ASN A 162 19.30 0.12 7.70
C ASN A 162 19.81 -0.85 6.63
N VAL A 163 18.89 -1.53 5.93
CA VAL A 163 19.21 -2.62 4.99
C VAL A 163 19.25 -2.14 3.55
N LEU A 164 18.33 -1.28 3.13
CA LEU A 164 18.27 -0.82 1.73
C LEU A 164 18.94 0.54 1.55
N GLN A 165 18.92 1.40 2.58
CA GLN A 165 19.58 2.73 2.59
C GLN A 165 19.23 3.58 1.34
N ARG A 166 18.00 3.43 0.85
CA ARG A 166 17.48 4.13 -0.35
C ARG A 166 16.52 5.26 0.00
N ASP A 167 16.08 5.95 -1.04
CA ASP A 167 15.08 7.01 -0.94
C ASP A 167 13.67 6.42 -0.80
N LEU A 168 13.23 6.22 0.45
CA LEU A 168 11.89 5.73 0.80
C LEU A 168 10.84 6.81 0.52
N GLU A 169 9.88 6.54 -0.36
CA GLU A 169 8.82 7.49 -0.71
C GLU A 169 7.57 7.32 0.16
N GLU A 170 7.10 6.07 0.29
CA GLU A 170 5.82 5.77 0.94
C GLU A 170 5.81 4.35 1.53
N VAL A 171 5.17 4.18 2.69
CA VAL A 171 4.88 2.86 3.27
C VAL A 171 3.37 2.71 3.42
N ARG A 172 2.84 1.59 2.94
CA ARG A 172 1.41 1.28 2.94
C ARG A 172 1.17 -0.02 3.68
N HIS A 173 0.38 0.01 4.74
CA HIS A 173 -0.06 -1.17 5.48
C HIS A 173 -1.31 -1.77 4.82
N HIS A 174 -1.28 -3.05 4.43
CA HIS A 174 -2.47 -3.72 3.90
C HIS A 174 -3.49 -3.97 5.02
N GLN A 175 -4.70 -3.45 4.86
CA GLN A 175 -5.78 -3.65 5.83
C GLN A 175 -6.91 -4.52 5.30
N HIS A 176 -6.94 -4.72 4.00
CA HIS A 176 -7.88 -5.58 3.30
C HIS A 176 -7.20 -6.16 2.07
N LYS A 177 -7.43 -7.45 1.84
CA LYS A 177 -7.17 -8.10 0.57
C LYS A 177 -8.31 -9.06 0.25
N ASP A 178 -8.75 -9.03 -1.00
CA ASP A 178 -9.72 -9.95 -1.55
C ASP A 178 -9.19 -10.42 -2.91
N THR A 179 -8.98 -11.73 -3.04
CA THR A 179 -8.43 -12.38 -4.23
C THR A 179 -9.50 -12.75 -5.25
N ARG A 180 -10.78 -12.54 -4.93
CA ARG A 180 -11.87 -12.81 -5.87
C ARG A 180 -11.73 -11.93 -7.10
N THR A 181 -11.78 -12.57 -8.27
CA THR A 181 -11.79 -11.88 -9.54
C THR A 181 -13.21 -11.87 -10.08
N LYS A 182 -13.77 -10.69 -10.31
CA LYS A 182 -15.07 -10.53 -10.97
C LYS A 182 -14.87 -10.35 -12.48
N ILE A 183 -15.63 -11.09 -13.29
CA ILE A 183 -15.65 -10.94 -14.75
C ILE A 183 -16.27 -9.59 -15.12
N ASP A 184 -15.78 -8.97 -16.19
CA ASP A 184 -16.38 -7.75 -16.71
C ASP A 184 -17.70 -8.06 -17.43
N ASP A 185 -18.80 -7.54 -16.88
CA ASP A 185 -20.16 -7.72 -17.41
C ASP A 185 -20.62 -6.48 -18.20
N GLY A 186 -19.84 -5.40 -18.19
CA GLY A 186 -20.20 -4.12 -18.82
C GLY A 186 -21.43 -3.42 -18.24
N ASP A 187 -22.06 -3.96 -17.18
CA ASP A 187 -23.33 -3.45 -16.65
C ASP A 187 -23.13 -2.43 -15.53
N TYR A 188 -22.48 -1.32 -15.87
CA TYR A 188 -22.19 -0.24 -14.93
C TYR A 188 -21.99 1.10 -15.65
N ILE A 189 -22.00 2.18 -14.87
CA ILE A 189 -21.50 3.48 -15.30
C ILE A 189 -19.97 3.44 -15.19
N LYS A 190 -19.23 3.76 -16.27
CA LYS A 190 -17.77 3.60 -16.32
C LYS A 190 -17.06 4.29 -15.16
N TYR A 191 -17.39 5.55 -14.88
CA TYR A 191 -16.95 6.22 -13.67
C TYR A 191 -17.76 7.49 -13.37
N LYS A 192 -17.71 7.92 -12.11
CA LYS A 192 -18.05 9.27 -11.65
C LYS A 192 -16.81 9.96 -11.09
N SER A 193 -16.46 11.12 -11.64
CA SER A 193 -15.40 12.00 -11.14
C SER A 193 -16.01 13.00 -10.17
N CYS A 194 -15.54 13.02 -8.93
CA CYS A 194 -16.00 13.89 -7.87
C CYS A 194 -14.94 14.94 -7.60
N PHE A 195 -15.27 16.21 -7.82
CA PHE A 195 -14.49 17.34 -7.32
C PHE A 195 -15.05 17.70 -5.95
N ILE A 196 -14.28 17.42 -4.92
CA ILE A 196 -14.67 17.61 -3.52
C ILE A 196 -14.00 18.87 -2.98
N LYS A 197 -14.74 19.61 -2.15
CA LYS A 197 -14.20 20.77 -1.42
C LYS A 197 -14.47 20.64 0.07
N ASN A 198 -13.57 21.22 0.87
CA ASN A 198 -13.80 21.42 2.30
C ASN A 198 -14.16 22.89 2.61
N LYS A 199 -14.33 23.19 3.90
CA LYS A 199 -14.70 24.54 4.37
C LYS A 199 -13.65 25.61 4.04
N GLN A 200 -12.40 25.23 3.82
CA GLN A 200 -11.29 26.11 3.45
C GLN A 200 -11.09 26.21 1.93
N SER A 201 -12.00 25.65 1.14
CA SER A 201 -11.90 25.59 -0.33
C SER A 201 -10.71 24.77 -0.86
N GLU A 202 -10.11 23.89 -0.05
CA GLU A 202 -9.15 22.92 -0.57
C GLU A 202 -9.88 21.96 -1.50
N ILE A 203 -9.28 21.67 -2.66
CA ILE A 203 -9.90 20.87 -3.72
C ILE A 203 -9.23 19.50 -3.76
N GLY A 204 -10.04 18.46 -3.67
CA GLY A 204 -9.65 17.08 -3.93
C GLY A 204 -10.41 16.55 -5.15
N THR A 205 -9.86 15.53 -5.81
CA THR A 205 -10.56 14.80 -6.86
C THR A 205 -10.55 13.32 -6.55
N ILE A 206 -11.72 12.69 -6.60
CA ILE A 206 -11.86 11.23 -6.45
C ILE A 206 -12.60 10.71 -7.67
N LYS A 207 -12.00 9.74 -8.37
CA LYS A 207 -12.63 9.06 -9.49
C LYS A 207 -13.12 7.69 -9.02
N VAL A 208 -14.44 7.52 -8.96
CA VAL A 208 -15.08 6.26 -8.57
C VAL A 208 -15.43 5.48 -9.83
N PRO A 209 -14.76 4.35 -10.12
CA PRO A 209 -15.01 3.55 -11.31
C PRO A 209 -16.17 2.58 -11.09
N LYS A 210 -16.74 2.12 -12.21
CA LYS A 210 -17.72 1.01 -12.27
C LYS A 210 -18.88 1.21 -11.29
N VAL A 211 -19.52 2.38 -11.37
CA VAL A 211 -20.60 2.77 -10.47
C VAL A 211 -21.87 2.02 -10.86
N LYS A 212 -22.59 1.48 -9.88
CA LYS A 212 -23.87 0.79 -10.11
C LYS A 212 -24.85 1.73 -10.81
N LYS A 213 -25.50 1.26 -11.88
CA LYS A 213 -26.54 2.03 -12.59
C LYS A 213 -27.75 2.34 -11.71
N SER A 214 -28.01 1.50 -10.70
CA SER A 214 -29.10 1.68 -9.75
C SER A 214 -28.87 2.85 -8.77
N ILE A 215 -27.63 3.32 -8.62
CA ILE A 215 -27.33 4.44 -7.73
C ILE A 215 -27.71 5.76 -8.40
N ASN A 216 -28.60 6.51 -7.77
CA ASN A 216 -28.92 7.87 -8.21
C ASN A 216 -27.89 8.88 -7.67
N ASP A 217 -27.88 10.08 -8.25
CA ASP A 217 -26.90 11.12 -7.90
C ASP A 217 -27.02 11.58 -6.44
N ILE A 218 -28.24 11.73 -5.91
CA ILE A 218 -28.47 12.17 -4.52
C ILE A 218 -27.88 11.16 -3.51
N GLU A 219 -28.09 9.87 -3.74
CA GLU A 219 -27.55 8.81 -2.90
C GLU A 219 -26.01 8.77 -3.00
N PHE A 220 -25.48 8.85 -4.22
CA PHE A 220 -24.05 8.87 -4.47
C PHE A 220 -23.37 10.04 -3.71
N ASP A 221 -23.93 11.24 -3.85
CA ASP A 221 -23.45 12.47 -3.23
C ASP A 221 -23.42 12.35 -1.70
N LYS A 222 -24.50 11.85 -1.09
CA LYS A 222 -24.56 11.60 0.35
C LYS A 222 -23.48 10.62 0.81
N LEU A 223 -23.28 9.53 0.06
CA LEU A 223 -22.26 8.53 0.39
C LEU A 223 -20.85 9.12 0.30
N VAL A 224 -20.57 9.97 -0.69
CA VAL A 224 -19.29 10.67 -0.84
C VAL A 224 -19.05 11.61 0.35
N LEU A 225 -20.01 12.47 0.68
CA LEU A 225 -19.91 13.44 1.78
C LEU A 225 -19.74 12.79 3.15
N ASN A 226 -20.36 11.63 3.35
CA ASN A 226 -20.29 10.90 4.62
C ASN A 226 -18.98 10.11 4.78
N THR A 227 -18.31 9.76 3.69
CA THR A 227 -17.16 8.85 3.71
C THR A 227 -15.83 9.58 3.63
N PHE A 228 -15.72 10.57 2.74
CA PHE A 228 -14.43 11.12 2.33
C PHE A 228 -14.09 12.44 3.00
N TYR A 229 -12.79 12.69 3.06
CA TYR A 229 -12.16 13.86 3.66
C TYR A 229 -11.17 14.52 2.71
N ILE A 230 -10.82 15.77 3.01
CA ILE A 230 -9.68 16.49 2.44
C ILE A 230 -8.87 17.11 3.60
N GLY A 231 -7.61 16.73 3.71
CA GLY A 231 -6.67 17.24 4.71
C GLY A 231 -6.97 16.70 6.10
N SER A 232 -7.69 17.45 6.92
CA SER A 232 -8.19 16.97 8.22
C SER A 232 -9.71 17.16 8.35
N GLN A 233 -10.38 17.59 7.27
CA GLN A 233 -11.75 18.06 7.31
C GLN A 233 -12.66 17.24 6.41
N LYS A 234 -13.91 17.08 6.84
CA LYS A 234 -14.96 16.46 6.01
C LYS A 234 -15.23 17.31 4.77
N VAL A 235 -15.55 16.63 3.68
CA VAL A 235 -16.08 17.27 2.48
C VAL A 235 -17.41 17.93 2.83
N ASN A 236 -17.59 19.19 2.42
CA ASN A 236 -18.82 19.94 2.66
C ASN A 236 -19.58 20.27 1.36
N SER A 237 -18.93 20.14 0.22
CA SER A 237 -19.53 20.35 -1.10
C SER A 237 -18.83 19.50 -2.15
N LEU A 238 -19.56 19.17 -3.20
CA LEU A 238 -19.09 18.31 -4.27
C LEU A 238 -19.63 18.79 -5.62
N SER A 239 -18.89 18.49 -6.69
CA SER A 239 -19.34 18.56 -8.07
C SER A 239 -19.02 17.23 -8.76
N VAL A 240 -20.00 16.61 -9.43
CA VAL A 240 -19.83 15.31 -10.07
C VAL A 240 -19.88 15.45 -11.59
N THR A 241 -18.96 14.76 -12.25
CA THR A 241 -19.04 14.50 -13.70
C THR A 241 -19.13 13.01 -13.93
N THR A 242 -20.16 12.58 -14.67
CA THR A 242 -20.44 11.16 -14.95
C THR A 242 -19.98 10.80 -16.37
N LYS A 243 -19.33 9.64 -16.52
CA LYS A 243 -19.04 9.06 -17.84
C LYS A 243 -19.69 7.69 -17.99
N PHE A 244 -20.49 7.56 -19.04
CA PHE A 244 -21.14 6.33 -19.48
C PHE A 244 -20.22 5.48 -20.36
#